data_AF-A0A2N2R5H6-F1
#
_entry.id   AF-A0A2N2R5H6-F1
#
_cell.length_a   1.000
_cell.length_b   1.000
_cell.length_c   1.000
_cell.angle_alpha   90.00
_cell.angle_beta   90.00
_cell.angle_gamma   90.00
#
_symmetry.space_group_name_H-M   'P 1'
#
loop_
_entity.id
_entity.type
_entity.pdbx_description
1 polymer ?
#
loop_
_entity_poly.entity_id
_entity_poly.type
_entity_poly.pdbx_seq_one_letter_code
_entity_poly.pdbx_strand_id
1 'polypeptide(L)'
;MAYLPFDQEPSPYAMMNLPTREQAGVLIVSVSGAQGHPPVLLDFGGVDYISSAGLRVLMMASRRAKAQKGAFAIAALQPLVQEVFAISRFNLIVPCYASVDSACKVLGS
;
A
#
# COMPACT_ATOMS: atom_id res chain seq x y z
N MET A 1 13.27 53.56 -17.39
CA MET A 1 12.39 52.84 -16.45
C MET A 1 11.70 51.71 -17.21
N ALA A 2 12.19 50.49 -17.05
CA ALA A 2 11.52 49.29 -17.53
C ALA A 2 11.42 48.34 -16.33
N TYR A 3 10.19 47.99 -15.97
CA TYR A 3 9.86 47.05 -14.90
C TYR A 3 10.30 45.65 -15.37
N LEU A 4 11.15 44.97 -14.60
CA LEU A 4 11.48 43.56 -14.85
C LEU A 4 10.29 42.68 -14.42
N PRO A 5 9.90 41.67 -15.22
CA PRO A 5 8.89 40.70 -14.81
C PRO A 5 9.45 39.72 -13.78
N PHE A 6 8.52 39.26 -12.95
CA PHE A 6 8.64 38.30 -11.87
C PHE A 6 9.12 36.94 -12.39
N ASP A 7 10.37 36.56 -12.09
CA ASP A 7 10.84 35.18 -12.23
C ASP A 7 11.39 34.73 -10.87
N GLN A 8 10.46 34.36 -9.98
CA GLN A 8 10.81 33.59 -8.80
C GLN A 8 11.14 32.17 -9.25
N GLU A 9 12.39 31.98 -9.70
CA GLU A 9 12.97 30.66 -9.88
C GLU A 9 12.74 29.83 -8.60
N PRO A 10 12.13 28.63 -8.69
CA PRO A 10 11.86 27.81 -7.52
C PRO A 10 13.19 27.48 -6.82
N SER A 11 13.25 27.69 -5.51
CA SER A 11 14.43 27.39 -4.70
C SER A 11 14.90 25.96 -4.98
N PRO A 12 16.18 25.75 -5.34
CA PRO A 12 16.73 24.43 -5.68
C PRO A 12 16.61 23.43 -4.51
N TYR A 13 16.40 23.93 -3.29
CA TYR A 13 16.20 23.10 -2.10
C TYR A 13 14.77 22.54 -1.98
N ALA A 14 13.79 23.06 -2.71
CA ALA A 14 12.45 22.47 -2.78
C ALA A 14 12.42 21.19 -3.63
N MET A 15 13.46 20.95 -4.45
CA MET A 15 13.56 19.81 -5.35
C MET A 15 14.24 18.58 -4.70
N MET A 16 14.81 18.71 -3.51
CA MET A 16 15.77 17.72 -2.97
C MET A 16 15.16 16.66 -2.04
N ASN A 17 13.84 16.58 -1.86
CA ASN A 17 13.24 15.57 -0.96
C ASN A 17 11.85 15.05 -1.36
N LEU A 18 11.50 15.09 -2.64
CA LEU A 18 10.32 14.37 -3.12
C LEU A 18 10.77 13.14 -3.88
N PRO A 19 10.55 11.90 -3.38
CA PRO A 19 10.58 10.74 -4.25
C PRO A 19 9.57 10.99 -5.38
N THR A 20 10.09 11.12 -6.59
CA THR A 20 9.36 11.29 -7.84
C THR A 20 8.17 10.33 -7.88
N ARG A 21 6.98 10.91 -8.07
CA ARG A 21 5.68 10.49 -7.53
C ARG A 21 5.02 9.27 -8.20
N GLU A 22 5.74 8.29 -8.76
CA GLU A 22 5.10 7.30 -9.67
C GLU A 22 5.60 5.85 -9.57
N GLN A 23 5.90 5.35 -8.36
CA GLN A 23 6.18 3.92 -8.19
C GLN A 23 5.29 3.33 -7.10
N ALA A 24 4.10 2.88 -7.51
CA ALA A 24 3.28 1.96 -6.73
C ALA A 24 3.20 0.64 -7.52
N GLY A 25 4.28 -0.13 -7.49
CA GLY A 25 4.23 -1.54 -7.87
C GLY A 25 3.57 -2.32 -6.75
N VAL A 26 2.23 -2.40 -6.73
CA VAL A 26 1.54 -3.36 -5.88
C VAL A 26 1.49 -4.69 -6.63
N LEU A 27 2.31 -5.66 -6.21
CA LEU A 27 2.21 -7.03 -6.70
C LEU A 27 0.99 -7.69 -6.04
N ILE A 28 -0.10 -7.85 -6.79
CA ILE A 28 -1.28 -8.58 -6.32
C ILE A 28 -1.05 -10.07 -6.56
N VAL A 29 -0.74 -10.80 -5.49
CA VAL A 29 -0.70 -12.27 -5.52
C VAL A 29 -2.11 -12.79 -5.23
N SER A 30 -2.78 -13.36 -6.23
CA SER A 30 -4.04 -14.07 -5.99
C SER A 30 -3.71 -15.50 -5.55
N VAL A 31 -4.18 -15.90 -4.37
CA VAL A 31 -4.07 -17.29 -3.89
C VAL A 31 -5.40 -17.98 -4.17
N SER A 32 -5.46 -18.82 -5.21
CA SER A 32 -6.65 -19.62 -5.50
C SER A 32 -6.81 -20.79 -4.51
N GLY A 33 -7.83 -20.71 -3.65
CA GLY A 33 -8.44 -21.85 -2.98
C GLY A 33 -9.70 -22.29 -3.75
N ALA A 34 -9.92 -23.60 -3.87
CA ALA A 34 -10.99 -24.18 -4.68
C ALA A 34 -12.41 -23.84 -4.15
N GLN A 35 -13.31 -23.48 -5.07
CA GLN A 35 -14.76 -23.28 -4.88
C GLN A 35 -15.16 -22.26 -3.79
N GLY A 36 -15.06 -20.97 -4.12
CA GLY A 36 -15.45 -19.84 -3.26
C GLY A 36 -14.80 -18.54 -3.70
N HIS A 37 -15.10 -17.42 -3.05
CA HIS A 37 -14.33 -16.17 -3.22
C HIS A 37 -12.95 -16.37 -2.56
N PRO A 38 -11.87 -16.58 -3.35
CA PRO A 38 -10.58 -16.94 -2.78
C PRO A 38 -10.01 -15.80 -1.93
N PRO A 39 -9.27 -16.12 -0.85
CA PRO A 39 -8.60 -15.11 -0.05
C PRO A 39 -7.58 -14.32 -0.89
N VAL A 40 -7.57 -13.01 -0.75
CA VAL A 40 -6.58 -12.13 -1.39
C VAL A 40 -5.47 -11.82 -0.39
N LEU A 41 -4.23 -12.15 -0.74
CA LEU A 41 -3.05 -11.88 0.05
C LEU A 41 -2.07 -11.02 -0.74
N LEU A 42 -1.76 -9.83 -0.23
CA LEU A 42 -0.78 -8.94 -0.87
C LEU A 42 0.60 -9.11 -0.21
N ASP A 43 1.61 -9.38 -1.01
CA ASP A 43 3.00 -9.43 -0.57
C ASP A 43 3.66 -8.05 -0.68
N PHE A 44 4.03 -7.48 0.46
CA PHE A 44 4.70 -6.17 0.58
C PHE A 44 6.21 -6.30 0.78
N GLY A 45 6.78 -7.50 0.62
CA GLY A 45 8.21 -7.75 0.84
C GLY A 45 9.15 -6.90 -0.03
N GLY A 46 8.68 -6.40 -1.18
CA GLY A 46 9.42 -5.47 -2.04
C GLY A 46 8.84 -4.06 -2.10
N VAL A 47 7.96 -3.69 -1.15
CA VAL A 47 7.29 -2.39 -1.13
C VAL A 47 7.88 -1.54 -0.02
N ASP A 48 8.83 -0.68 -0.39
CA ASP A 48 9.49 0.23 0.55
C ASP A 48 8.69 1.50 0.83
N TYR A 49 7.71 1.83 -0.01
CA TYR A 49 6.92 3.05 0.11
C TYR A 49 5.47 2.85 -0.34
N ILE A 50 4.54 3.53 0.34
CA ILE A 50 3.15 3.63 -0.08
C ILE A 50 2.64 5.07 0.05
N SER A 51 1.91 5.52 -0.97
CA SER A 51 1.28 6.84 -0.98
C SER A 51 -0.14 6.81 -0.38
N SER A 52 -0.70 7.98 -0.10
CA SER A 52 -2.10 8.12 0.34
C SER A 52 -3.10 7.56 -0.68
N ALA A 53 -2.78 7.63 -1.98
CA ALA A 53 -3.59 7.02 -3.03
C ALA A 53 -3.55 5.49 -2.95
N GLY A 54 -2.36 4.91 -2.72
CA GLY A 54 -2.19 3.48 -2.49
C GLY A 54 -3.01 2.99 -1.30
N LEU A 55 -2.94 3.67 -0.16
CA LEU A 55 -3.77 3.36 1.02
C LEU A 55 -5.27 3.40 0.71
N ARG A 56 -5.73 4.41 -0.04
CA ARG A 56 -7.14 4.52 -0.45
C ARG A 56 -7.57 3.35 -1.34
N VAL A 57 -6.70 2.92 -2.27
CA VAL A 57 -6.96 1.73 -3.10
C VAL A 57 -7.05 0.47 -2.26
N LEU A 58 -6.12 0.26 -1.30
CA LEU A 58 -6.17 -0.89 -0.39
C LEU A 58 -7.44 -0.89 0.47
N MET A 59 -7.89 0.29 0.92
CA MET A 59 -9.15 0.44 1.64
C MET A 59 -10.37 0.02 0.79
N MET A 60 -10.38 0.40 -0.49
CA MET A 60 -11.47 0.03 -1.40
C MET A 60 -11.44 -1.48 -1.71
N ALA A 61 -10.25 -2.05 -1.93
CA ALA A 61 -10.07 -3.46 -2.18
C ALA A 61 -10.51 -4.33 -0.99
N SER A 62 -10.09 -3.96 0.24
CA SER A 62 -10.48 -4.69 1.46
C SER A 62 -11.99 -4.66 1.70
N ARG A 63 -12.62 -3.50 1.49
CA ARG A 63 -14.09 -3.35 1.57
C ARG A 63 -14.81 -4.22 0.55
N ARG A 64 -14.31 -4.28 -0.69
CA ARG A 64 -14.90 -5.09 -1.76
C ARG A 64 -14.78 -6.58 -1.47
N ALA A 65 -13.61 -7.04 -1.02
CA ALA A 65 -13.41 -8.43 -0.61
C ALA A 65 -14.35 -8.82 0.53
N LYS A 66 -14.45 -7.95 1.57
CA LYS A 66 -15.37 -8.17 2.70
C LYS A 66 -16.84 -8.20 2.26
N ALA A 67 -17.25 -7.33 1.34
CA ALA A 67 -18.62 -7.32 0.80
C ALA A 67 -18.96 -8.62 0.06
N GLN A 68 -17.96 -9.25 -0.54
CA GLN A 68 -18.07 -10.54 -1.22
C GLN A 68 -17.90 -11.74 -0.29
N LYS A 69 -17.79 -11.50 1.04
CA LYS A 69 -17.46 -12.52 2.05
C LYS A 69 -16.13 -13.23 1.81
N GLY A 70 -15.22 -12.62 1.04
CA GLY A 70 -13.85 -13.08 0.85
C GLY A 70 -12.91 -12.48 1.90
N ALA A 71 -11.74 -13.10 2.09
CA ALA A 71 -10.70 -12.58 2.97
C ALA A 71 -9.74 -11.66 2.21
N PHE A 72 -9.17 -10.68 2.91
CA PHE A 72 -8.18 -9.75 2.39
C PHE A 72 -7.11 -9.51 3.45
N ALA A 73 -5.84 -9.73 3.10
CA ALA A 73 -4.72 -9.65 4.02
C ALA A 73 -3.47 -9.11 3.34
N ILE A 74 -2.51 -8.65 4.15
CA ILE A 74 -1.21 -8.18 3.71
C ILE A 74 -0.11 -8.94 4.47
N ALA A 75 1.02 -9.20 3.82
CA ALA A 75 2.17 -9.86 4.42
C ALA A 75 3.47 -9.10 4.12
N ALA A 76 4.49 -9.34 4.95
CA ALA A 76 5.87 -8.88 4.72
C ALA A 76 6.01 -7.36 4.56
N LEU A 77 5.29 -6.58 5.38
CA LEU A 77 5.42 -5.12 5.37
C LEU A 77 6.84 -4.68 5.73
N GLN A 78 7.43 -3.81 4.93
CA GLN A 78 8.71 -3.15 5.23
C GLN A 78 8.57 -2.13 6.37
N PRO A 79 9.62 -1.86 7.17
CA PRO A 79 9.54 -1.01 8.37
C PRO A 79 8.90 0.37 8.12
N LEU A 80 9.29 1.05 7.05
CA LEU A 80 8.73 2.36 6.70
C LEU A 80 7.22 2.27 6.40
N VAL A 81 6.80 1.23 5.67
CA VAL A 81 5.38 1.03 5.34
C VAL A 81 4.59 0.60 6.59
N GLN A 82 5.20 -0.16 7.50
CA GLN A 82 4.57 -0.49 8.80
C GLN A 82 4.26 0.77 9.61
N GLU A 83 5.18 1.73 9.68
CA GLU A 83 4.95 3.01 10.35
C GLU A 83 3.80 3.78 9.70
N VAL A 84 3.79 3.88 8.36
CA VAL A 84 2.72 4.53 7.60
C VAL A 84 1.36 3.87 7.89
N PHE A 85 1.31 2.55 7.95
CA PHE A 85 0.10 1.80 8.29
C PHE A 85 -0.34 2.08 9.72
N ALA A 86 0.58 2.10 10.69
CA ALA A 86 0.30 2.38 12.09
C ALA A 86 -0.25 3.79 12.31
N ILE A 87 0.37 4.80 11.69
CA ILE A 87 -0.10 6.20 11.73
C ILE A 87 -1.50 6.30 11.13
N SER A 88 -1.72 5.66 9.98
CA SER A 88 -3.00 5.65 9.28
C SER A 88 -4.06 4.75 9.93
N ARG A 89 -3.68 3.99 10.97
CA ARG A 89 -4.48 2.93 11.62
C ARG A 89 -5.02 1.87 10.64
N PHE A 90 -4.32 1.66 9.53
CA PHE A 90 -4.74 0.74 8.47
C PHE A 90 -4.64 -0.73 8.93
N ASN A 91 -3.66 -1.01 9.78
CA ASN A 91 -3.44 -2.28 10.49
C ASN A 91 -4.62 -2.71 11.40
N LEU A 92 -5.57 -1.82 11.71
CA LEU A 92 -6.82 -2.21 12.40
C LEU A 92 -7.91 -2.71 11.45
N ILE A 93 -7.75 -2.47 10.15
CA ILE A 93 -8.77 -2.70 9.13
C ILE A 93 -8.44 -3.96 8.32
N VAL A 94 -7.14 -4.17 8.07
CA VAL A 94 -6.63 -5.30 7.30
C VAL A 94 -5.63 -6.08 8.16
N PRO A 95 -5.81 -7.41 8.30
CA PRO A 95 -4.84 -8.25 8.97
C PRO A 95 -3.50 -8.20 8.23
N CYS A 96 -2.44 -7.94 8.99
CA CYS A 96 -1.07 -7.86 8.50
C CYS A 96 -0.25 -8.98 9.13
N TYR A 97 0.46 -9.74 8.32
CA TYR A 97 1.27 -10.89 8.74
C TYR A 97 2.76 -10.61 8.49
N ALA A 98 3.62 -11.25 9.29
CA ALA A 98 5.06 -11.06 9.17
C ALA A 98 5.63 -11.59 7.86
N SER A 99 5.05 -12.66 7.30
CA SER A 99 5.49 -13.29 6.05
C SER A 99 4.33 -13.91 5.28
N VAL A 100 4.53 -14.11 3.97
CA VAL A 100 3.53 -14.77 3.10
C VAL A 100 3.20 -16.17 3.61
N ASP A 101 4.22 -16.93 4.05
CA ASP A 101 4.03 -18.26 4.67
C ASP A 101 3.09 -18.20 5.88
N SER A 102 3.31 -17.27 6.81
CA SER A 102 2.47 -17.13 8.00
C SER A 102 1.02 -16.76 7.67
N ALA A 103 0.81 -15.96 6.61
CA ALA A 103 -0.52 -15.61 6.14
C ALA A 103 -1.22 -16.81 5.48
N CYS A 104 -0.53 -17.55 4.62
CA CYS A 104 -1.08 -18.73 3.94
C CYS A 104 -1.54 -19.80 4.93
N LYS A 105 -0.81 -20.01 6.03
CA LYS A 105 -1.22 -20.93 7.10
C LYS A 105 -2.56 -20.56 7.73
N VAL A 106 -2.83 -19.26 7.89
CA VAL A 106 -4.06 -18.75 8.50
C VAL A 106 -5.22 -18.69 7.49
N LEU A 107 -4.94 -18.31 6.24
CA LEU A 107 -5.96 -18.11 5.20
C LEU A 107 -6.35 -19.37 4.42
N GLY A 108 -5.48 -20.39 4.41
CA GLY A 108 -5.69 -21.67 3.73
C GLY A 108 -6.29 -22.77 4.61
N SER A 109 -6.70 -22.43 5.84
CA SER A 109 -7.46 -23.31 6.74
C SER A 109 -8.96 -23.13 6.53
#